data_AF-A0A9D9MEK8-F1
#
_entry.id   AF-A0A9D9MEK8-F1
#
_cell.length_a   1.000
_cell.length_b   1.000
_cell.length_c   1.000
_cell.angle_alpha   90.00
_cell.angle_beta   90.00
_cell.angle_gamma   90.00
#
_symmetry.space_group_name_H-M   'P 1'
#
loop_
_entity.id
_entity.type
_entity.pdbx_description
1 polymer ?
#
loop_
_entity_poly.entity_id
_entity_poly.type
_entity_poly.pdbx_seq_one_letter_code
_entity_poly.pdbx_strand_id
1 'polypeptide(L)'
;MKSARKTTESKRHVAPLALSVNVDLDLLVEVVRRHVKLTAQATRLIKGEFAQVFQIPAISASASARENATARPEPAAEHILTTQEAADLVGASRPYIVARIEAGDIPLHQQVGNQRRVLRSAVLVWHRQEQTRRRKALGQLGADLECEILSG
;
A
#
# COMPACT_ATOMS: atom_id res chain seq x y z
N MET A 1 11.24 12.99 63.24
CA MET A 1 12.22 12.02 62.70
C MET A 1 11.52 11.30 61.54
N LYS A 2 11.94 11.55 60.28
CA LYS A 2 12.69 10.61 59.39
C LYS A 2 11.95 9.26 59.26
N SER A 3 11.58 8.72 58.09
CA SER A 3 12.28 8.73 56.80
C SER A 3 11.43 8.14 55.63
N ALA A 4 11.84 8.50 54.41
CA ALA A 4 11.91 7.73 53.14
C ALA A 4 10.67 6.93 52.66
N ARG A 5 9.99 7.32 51.58
CA ARG A 5 10.34 7.23 50.13
C ARG A 5 10.43 5.79 49.60
N LYS A 6 9.53 5.45 48.67
CA LYS A 6 9.82 4.82 47.37
C LYS A 6 8.61 4.99 46.44
N THR A 7 8.59 6.10 45.70
CA THR A 7 7.78 6.26 44.50
C THR A 7 8.38 5.35 43.44
N THR A 8 7.67 4.29 43.06
CA THR A 8 8.08 3.43 41.96
C THR A 8 7.88 4.16 40.64
N GLU A 9 9.00 4.29 39.96
CA GLU A 9 9.25 4.84 38.65
C GLU A 9 8.32 4.21 37.59
N SER A 10 7.33 4.98 37.13
CA SER A 10 6.51 4.63 35.96
C SER A 10 7.39 4.77 34.72
N LYS A 11 8.06 3.68 34.34
CA LYS A 11 8.80 3.53 33.08
C LYS A 11 7.96 4.07 31.92
N ARG A 12 8.41 5.19 31.34
CA ARG A 12 7.94 5.69 30.05
C ARG A 12 8.32 4.66 28.98
N HIS A 13 7.39 3.79 28.62
CA HIS A 13 7.53 2.99 27.41
C HIS A 13 7.17 3.88 26.22
N VAL A 14 8.19 4.37 25.52
CA VAL A 14 8.03 4.91 24.17
C VAL A 14 7.59 3.74 23.30
N ALA A 15 6.34 3.76 22.83
CA ALA A 15 5.86 2.79 21.86
C ALA A 15 6.72 2.93 20.58
N PRO A 16 7.29 1.86 20.02
CA PRO A 16 7.84 1.95 18.68
C PRO A 16 6.68 2.29 17.75
N LEU A 17 6.84 3.30 16.88
CA LEU A 17 5.92 3.54 15.78
C LEU A 17 5.97 2.29 14.87
N ALA A 18 5.10 1.32 15.15
CA ALA A 18 4.90 0.16 14.30
C ALA A 18 4.11 0.62 13.08
N LEU A 19 4.81 0.86 11.97
CA LEU A 19 4.18 1.01 10.65
C LEU A 19 3.62 -0.36 10.27
N SER A 20 2.31 -0.56 10.49
CA SER A 20 1.63 -1.76 10.03
C SER A 20 1.40 -1.67 8.53
N VAL A 21 1.94 -2.63 7.78
CA VAL A 21 1.69 -2.78 6.36
C VAL A 21 0.70 -3.91 6.18
N ASN A 22 -0.48 -3.59 5.67
CA ASN A 22 -1.48 -4.59 5.30
C ASN A 22 -1.12 -5.12 3.90
N VAL A 23 -0.76 -6.40 3.82
CA VAL A 23 -0.45 -7.06 2.54
C VAL A 23 -1.61 -7.99 2.18
N ASP A 24 -2.19 -7.78 1.00
CA ASP A 24 -3.21 -8.66 0.44
C ASP A 24 -2.53 -9.88 -0.20
N LEU A 25 -2.77 -11.07 0.38
CA LEU A 25 -2.21 -12.33 -0.13
C LEU A 25 -2.79 -12.72 -1.50
N ASP A 26 -4.00 -12.29 -1.83
CA ASP A 26 -4.60 -12.61 -3.12
C ASP A 26 -3.88 -11.87 -4.25
N LEU A 27 -3.35 -10.67 -3.99
CA LEU A 27 -2.48 -9.96 -4.94
C LEU A 27 -1.17 -10.72 -5.20
N LEU A 28 -0.56 -11.29 -4.15
CA LEU A 28 0.67 -12.08 -4.29
C LEU A 28 0.43 -13.34 -5.10
N VAL A 29 -0.68 -14.03 -4.83
CA VAL A 29 -1.08 -15.22 -5.56
C VAL A 29 -1.41 -14.90 -7.02
N GLU A 30 -1.97 -13.73 -7.32
CA GLU A 30 -2.23 -13.29 -8.69
C GLU A 30 -0.93 -13.11 -9.50
N VAL A 31 0.12 -12.57 -8.89
CA VAL A 31 1.45 -12.45 -9.54
C VAL A 31 2.01 -13.82 -9.90
N VAL A 32 1.87 -14.80 -9.01
CA VAL A 32 2.31 -16.19 -9.28
C VAL A 32 1.51 -16.81 -10.43
N ARG A 33 0.19 -16.59 -10.45
CA ARG A 33 -0.71 -17.10 -11.52
C ARG A 33 -0.35 -16.57 -12.91
N ARG A 34 0.23 -15.37 -13.02
CA ARG A 34 0.65 -14.81 -14.32
C ARG A 34 1.82 -15.58 -14.95
N HIS A 35 2.62 -16.25 -14.14
CA HIS A 35 3.86 -16.90 -14.58
C HIS A 35 3.76 -18.43 -14.53
N VAL A 36 2.78 -18.98 -13.79
CA VAL A 36 2.60 -20.43 -13.63
C VAL A 36 1.12 -20.80 -13.66
N LYS A 37 0.78 -21.89 -14.37
CA LYS A 37 -0.57 -22.48 -14.33
C LYS A 37 -0.84 -23.06 -12.94
N LEU A 38 -1.60 -22.34 -12.12
CA LEU A 38 -1.98 -22.80 -10.79
C LEU A 38 -3.36 -23.45 -10.82
N THR A 39 -3.45 -24.63 -10.22
CA THR A 39 -4.74 -25.25 -9.87
C THR A 39 -5.33 -24.58 -8.63
N ALA A 40 -6.63 -24.78 -8.38
CA ALA A 40 -7.28 -24.28 -7.17
C ALA A 40 -6.60 -24.81 -5.88
N GLN A 41 -6.14 -26.06 -5.90
CA GLN A 41 -5.39 -26.66 -4.79
C GLN A 41 -4.01 -26.01 -4.61
N ALA A 42 -3.24 -25.82 -5.69
CA ALA A 42 -1.92 -25.18 -5.63
C ALA A 42 -2.02 -23.72 -5.13
N THR A 43 -3.04 -22.99 -5.57
CA THR A 43 -3.36 -21.63 -5.09
C THR A 43 -3.54 -21.60 -3.57
N ARG A 44 -4.26 -22.60 -3.02
CA ARG A 44 -4.55 -22.70 -1.59
C ARG A 44 -3.30 -23.00 -0.77
N LEU A 45 -2.42 -23.86 -1.28
CA LEU A 45 -1.14 -24.20 -0.65
C LEU A 45 -0.21 -22.99 -0.62
N ILE A 46 -0.04 -22.31 -1.76
CA ILE A 46 0.79 -21.11 -1.88
C ILE A 46 0.30 -19.98 -0.96
N LYS A 47 -1.03 -19.79 -0.85
CA LYS A 47 -1.60 -18.82 0.09
C LYS A 47 -1.25 -19.16 1.54
N GLY A 48 -1.30 -20.44 1.91
CA GLY A 48 -0.89 -20.91 3.24
C GLY A 48 0.60 -20.69 3.51
N GLU A 49 1.45 -20.98 2.52
CA GLU A 49 2.90 -20.75 2.61
C GLU A 49 3.21 -19.25 2.73
N PHE A 50 2.56 -18.38 1.95
CA PHE A 50 2.73 -16.95 2.11
C PHE A 50 2.31 -16.49 3.52
N ALA A 51 1.19 -16.97 4.06
CA ALA A 51 0.80 -16.66 5.43
C ALA A 51 1.86 -17.10 6.47
N GLN A 52 2.60 -18.18 6.19
CA GLN A 52 3.66 -18.69 7.06
C GLN A 52 5.03 -18.04 6.84
N VAL A 53 5.33 -17.56 5.63
CA VAL A 53 6.56 -16.82 5.34
C VAL A 53 6.48 -15.41 5.92
N PHE A 54 5.29 -14.79 5.90
CA PHE A 54 5.06 -13.45 6.44
C PHE A 54 4.73 -13.43 7.94
N GLN A 55 5.22 -14.42 8.72
CA GLN A 55 5.06 -14.49 10.18
C GLN A 55 5.77 -13.32 10.90
N ILE A 56 5.15 -12.14 10.90
CA ILE A 56 5.50 -11.01 11.75
C ILE A 56 4.88 -11.28 13.13
N PRO A 57 5.67 -11.38 14.22
CA PRO A 57 5.15 -11.48 15.57
C PRO A 57 4.69 -10.11 16.07
N ALA A 58 3.58 -9.61 15.50
CA ALA A 58 2.65 -8.61 16.06
C ALA A 58 1.49 -8.37 15.06
N ILE A 59 0.82 -9.43 14.62
CA ILE A 59 -0.52 -9.30 14.02
C ILE A 59 -1.42 -10.21 14.84
N SER A 60 -2.05 -9.63 15.86
CA SER A 60 -3.10 -10.32 16.60
C SER A 60 -4.24 -10.63 15.64
N ALA A 61 -4.28 -11.86 15.15
CA ALA A 61 -5.46 -12.46 14.58
C ALA A 61 -6.47 -12.69 15.71
N SER A 62 -7.29 -11.68 16.02
CA SER A 62 -8.52 -11.92 16.76
C SER A 62 -9.54 -12.50 15.80
N ALA A 63 -9.61 -13.83 15.79
CA ALA A 63 -10.82 -14.53 15.42
C ALA A 63 -11.93 -14.09 16.39
N SER A 64 -12.71 -13.09 15.99
CA SER A 64 -14.07 -12.95 16.51
C SER A 64 -15.00 -13.38 15.40
N ALA A 65 -15.41 -14.65 15.50
CA ALA A 65 -16.63 -15.11 14.90
C ALA A 65 -17.77 -14.21 15.40
N ARG A 66 -18.20 -13.29 14.55
CA ARG A 66 -19.57 -12.82 14.53
C ARG A 66 -20.03 -12.84 13.08
N GLU A 67 -20.84 -13.85 12.80
CA GLU A 67 -21.80 -13.81 11.71
C GLU A 67 -22.51 -12.45 11.71
N ASN A 68 -22.50 -11.75 10.58
CA ASN A 68 -23.74 -11.26 10.00
C ASN A 68 -23.56 -10.81 8.55
N ALA A 69 -24.56 -11.20 7.78
CA ALA A 69 -25.00 -10.64 6.51
C ALA A 69 -24.13 -10.90 5.28
N THR A 70 -24.52 -11.94 4.56
CA THR A 70 -24.82 -11.88 3.11
C THR A 70 -24.84 -10.45 2.55
N ALA A 71 -23.81 -10.10 1.78
CA ALA A 71 -23.93 -9.14 0.70
C ALA A 71 -23.42 -9.82 -0.57
N ARG A 72 -24.29 -9.84 -1.57
CA ARG A 72 -24.03 -10.26 -2.95
C ARG A 72 -22.72 -9.62 -3.46
N PRO A 73 -22.10 -10.15 -4.53
CA PRO A 73 -21.14 -9.38 -5.31
C PRO A 73 -21.91 -8.21 -5.97
N GLU A 74 -22.13 -7.15 -5.21
CA GLU A 74 -22.49 -5.83 -5.73
C GLU A 74 -21.32 -5.41 -6.64
N PRO A 75 -21.58 -4.89 -7.85
CA PRO A 75 -20.53 -4.44 -8.74
C PRO A 75 -19.66 -3.46 -7.97
N ALA A 76 -18.37 -3.77 -7.86
CA ALA A 76 -17.41 -3.08 -7.01
C ALA A 76 -17.64 -1.57 -7.04
N ALA A 77 -18.27 -1.04 -5.97
CA ALA A 77 -18.48 0.38 -5.84
C ALA A 77 -17.10 1.03 -5.86
N GLU A 78 -16.83 1.77 -6.93
CA GLU A 78 -15.54 2.39 -7.17
C GLU A 78 -15.27 3.37 -6.02
N HIS A 79 -14.24 3.10 -5.21
CA HIS A 79 -13.96 3.92 -4.04
C HIS A 79 -13.50 5.31 -4.46
N ILE A 80 -14.28 6.32 -4.07
CA ILE A 80 -13.98 7.73 -4.33
C ILE A 80 -13.11 8.26 -3.20
N LEU A 81 -11.95 8.81 -3.56
CA LEU A 81 -10.97 9.35 -2.63
C LEU A 81 -10.91 10.87 -2.73
N THR A 82 -10.64 11.51 -1.60
CA THR A 82 -10.16 12.89 -1.56
C THR A 82 -8.72 12.97 -2.06
N THR A 83 -8.27 14.17 -2.44
CA THR A 83 -6.86 14.39 -2.81
C THR A 83 -5.88 14.06 -1.70
N GLN A 84 -6.31 14.12 -0.44
CA GLN A 84 -5.48 13.77 0.71
C GLN A 84 -5.32 12.25 0.79
N GLU A 85 -6.43 11.50 0.79
CA GLU A 85 -6.41 10.03 0.81
C GLU A 85 -5.69 9.45 -0.41
N ALA A 86 -5.84 10.08 -1.58
CA ALA A 86 -5.11 9.69 -2.78
C ALA A 86 -3.59 9.89 -2.64
N ALA A 87 -3.16 10.97 -1.98
CA ALA A 87 -1.76 11.25 -1.72
C ALA A 87 -1.17 10.25 -0.71
N ASP A 88 -1.91 9.98 0.36
CA ASP A 88 -1.55 9.00 1.38
C ASP A 88 -1.46 7.58 0.77
N LEU A 89 -2.38 7.24 -0.14
CA LEU A 89 -2.40 5.93 -0.81
C LEU A 89 -1.12 5.65 -1.63
N VAL A 90 -0.54 6.67 -2.27
CA VAL A 90 0.63 6.50 -3.15
C VAL A 90 1.94 7.00 -2.51
N GLY A 91 1.90 7.44 -1.25
CA GLY A 91 3.05 8.00 -0.56
C GLY A 91 3.60 9.29 -1.20
N ALA A 92 2.73 10.11 -1.80
CA ALA A 92 3.11 11.39 -2.40
C ALA A 92 2.57 12.57 -1.59
N SER A 93 3.06 13.78 -1.87
CA SER A 93 2.48 14.97 -1.26
C SER A 93 1.14 15.33 -1.92
N ARG A 94 0.18 15.82 -1.12
CA ARG A 94 -1.08 16.37 -1.64
C ARG A 94 -0.89 17.38 -2.78
N PRO A 95 0.00 18.39 -2.70
CA PRO A 95 0.18 19.33 -3.81
C PRO A 95 0.66 18.65 -5.10
N TYR A 96 1.44 17.57 -5.01
CA TYR A 96 1.85 16.80 -6.18
C TYR A 96 0.65 16.09 -6.84
N ILE A 97 -0.22 15.46 -6.04
CA ILE A 97 -1.45 14.84 -6.57
C ILE A 97 -2.37 15.88 -7.21
N VAL A 98 -2.53 17.06 -6.59
CA VAL A 98 -3.33 18.15 -7.17
C VAL A 98 -2.76 18.58 -8.51
N ALA A 99 -1.44 18.80 -8.61
CA ALA A 99 -0.80 19.15 -9.88
C ALA A 99 -1.01 18.08 -10.95
N ARG A 100 -1.00 16.80 -10.58
CA ARG A 100 -1.27 15.68 -11.50
C ARG A 100 -2.72 15.60 -11.97
N ILE A 101 -3.67 15.97 -11.11
CA ILE A 101 -5.08 16.07 -11.49
C ILE A 101 -5.29 17.27 -12.43
N GLU A 102 -4.68 18.42 -12.13
CA GLU A 102 -4.77 19.64 -12.97
C GLU A 102 -4.07 19.46 -14.32
N ALA A 103 -2.99 18.68 -14.38
CA ALA A 103 -2.33 18.30 -15.62
C ALA A 103 -3.13 17.28 -16.45
N GLY A 104 -4.21 16.71 -15.91
CA GLY A 104 -5.02 15.68 -16.58
C GLY A 104 -4.41 14.27 -16.55
N ASP A 105 -3.28 14.08 -15.86
CA ASP A 105 -2.64 12.76 -15.70
C ASP A 105 -3.50 11.81 -14.85
N ILE A 106 -4.22 12.37 -13.87
CA ILE A 106 -5.21 11.66 -13.05
C ILE A 106 -6.59 12.24 -13.36
N PRO A 107 -7.54 11.45 -13.90
CA PRO A 107 -8.87 11.95 -14.21
C PRO A 107 -9.61 12.38 -12.94
N LEU A 108 -10.09 13.63 -12.95
CA LEU A 108 -10.99 14.14 -11.93
C LEU A 108 -12.37 13.49 -12.10
N HIS A 109 -12.91 12.93 -11.02
CA HIS A 109 -14.22 12.29 -11.06
C HIS A 109 -15.34 13.26 -10.69
N GLN A 110 -15.21 13.92 -9.54
CA GLN A 110 -16.19 14.89 -9.07
C GLN A 110 -15.51 16.01 -8.30
N GLN A 111 -16.11 17.19 -8.36
CA GLN A 111 -15.74 18.31 -7.50
C GLN A 111 -16.92 18.64 -6.60
N VAL A 112 -16.73 18.54 -5.29
CA VAL A 112 -17.74 18.88 -4.28
C VAL A 112 -17.27 20.16 -3.59
N GLY A 113 -17.81 21.30 -4.05
CA GLY A 113 -17.34 22.62 -3.65
C GLY A 113 -15.89 22.86 -4.09
N ASN A 114 -14.98 23.05 -3.11
CA ASN A 114 -13.55 23.22 -3.34
C ASN A 114 -12.74 21.91 -3.23
N GLN A 115 -13.39 20.80 -2.86
CA GLN A 115 -12.72 19.51 -2.71
C GLN A 115 -12.79 18.72 -4.02
N ARG A 116 -11.63 18.25 -4.49
CA ARG A 116 -11.50 17.36 -5.64
C ARG A 116 -11.61 15.91 -5.19
N ARG A 117 -12.41 15.13 -5.91
CA ARG A 117 -12.60 13.70 -5.70
C ARG A 117 -12.13 12.91 -6.91
N VAL A 118 -11.37 11.86 -6.64
CA VAL A 118 -10.73 11.00 -7.64
C VAL A 118 -11.06 9.54 -7.37
N LEU A 119 -11.15 8.75 -8.42
CA LEU A 119 -11.35 7.31 -8.29
C LEU A 119 -10.06 6.64 -7.83
N ARG A 120 -10.17 5.73 -6.85
CA ARG A 120 -9.03 4.92 -6.39
C ARG A 120 -8.38 4.15 -7.55
N SER A 121 -9.19 3.61 -8.47
CA SER A 121 -8.74 2.90 -9.67
C SER A 121 -7.82 3.79 -10.52
N ALA A 122 -8.28 5.00 -10.83
CA ALA A 122 -7.53 5.99 -11.61
C ALA A 122 -6.18 6.34 -10.98
N VAL A 123 -6.16 6.62 -9.66
CA VAL A 123 -4.92 6.94 -8.93
C VAL A 123 -3.91 5.79 -9.01
N LEU A 124 -4.36 4.54 -8.82
CA LEU A 124 -3.48 3.37 -8.89
C LEU A 124 -2.96 3.07 -10.29
N VAL A 125 -3.75 3.32 -11.33
CA VAL A 125 -3.32 3.18 -12.72
C VAL A 125 -2.23 4.19 -13.04
N TRP A 126 -2.47 5.47 -12.73
CA TRP A 126 -1.48 6.53 -12.91
C TRP A 126 -0.19 6.23 -12.12
N HIS A 127 -0.31 5.82 -10.85
CA HIS A 127 0.87 5.54 -10.02
C HIS A 127 1.75 4.43 -10.60
N ARG A 128 1.15 3.35 -11.12
CA ARG A 128 1.89 2.27 -11.77
C ARG A 128 2.64 2.74 -13.03
N GLN A 129 2.01 3.59 -13.83
CA GLN A 129 2.66 4.18 -15.01
C GLN A 129 3.84 5.07 -14.59
N GLU A 130 3.65 5.90 -13.57
CA GLU A 130 4.68 6.78 -13.01
C GLU A 130 5.88 5.98 -12.49
N GLN A 131 5.66 4.91 -11.71
CA GLN A 131 6.74 4.05 -11.22
C GLN A 131 7.52 3.39 -12.36
N THR A 132 6.81 2.99 -13.42
CA THR A 132 7.45 2.40 -14.60
C THR A 132 8.32 3.42 -15.32
N ARG A 133 7.84 4.66 -15.48
CA ARG A 133 8.62 5.77 -16.05
C ARG A 133 9.87 6.07 -15.23
N ARG A 134 9.73 6.17 -13.90
CA ARG A 134 10.84 6.41 -12.97
C ARG A 134 11.89 5.30 -13.06
N ARG A 135 11.47 4.04 -13.03
CA ARG A 135 12.39 2.90 -13.15
C ARG A 135 13.10 2.87 -14.50
N LYS A 136 12.42 3.21 -15.59
CA LYS A 136 13.04 3.33 -16.92
C LYS A 136 14.10 4.43 -16.94
N ALA A 137 13.79 5.61 -16.40
CA ALA A 137 14.73 6.72 -16.33
C ALA A 137 15.98 6.37 -15.50
N LEU A 138 15.79 5.73 -14.34
CA LEU A 138 16.92 5.25 -13.53
C LEU A 138 17.78 4.21 -14.26
N GLY A 139 17.14 3.29 -15.00
CA GLY A 139 17.86 2.30 -15.80
C GLY A 139 18.66 2.92 -16.94
N GLN A 140 18.15 3.97 -17.57
CA GLN A 140 18.87 4.72 -18.61
C GLN A 140 20.10 5.42 -18.03
N LEU A 141 19.95 6.11 -16.90
CA LEU A 141 21.09 6.74 -16.22
C LEU A 141 22.17 5.73 -15.81
N GLY A 142 21.78 4.55 -15.35
CA GLY A 142 22.73 3.47 -15.06
C GLY A 142 23.47 2.96 -16.30
N ALA A 143 22.73 2.72 -17.39
CA ALA A 143 23.31 2.24 -18.65
C ALA A 143 24.27 3.28 -19.28
N ASP A 144 23.91 4.57 -19.22
CA ASP A 144 24.75 5.66 -19.72
C ASP A 144 26.07 5.74 -18.94
N LEU A 145 26.02 5.61 -17.61
CA LEU A 145 27.22 5.59 -16.75
C LEU A 145 28.10 4.35 -16.99
N GLU A 146 27.50 3.17 -17.17
CA GLU A 146 28.23 1.95 -17.48
C GLU A 146 28.96 2.04 -18.83
N CYS A 147 28.33 2.65 -19.84
CA CYS A 147 28.99 2.93 -21.11
C CYS A 147 30.17 3.88 -20.97
N GLU A 148 30.05 4.94 -20.16
CA GLU A 148 31.13 5.92 -19.94
C GLU A 148 32.33 5.29 -19.21
N ILE A 149 32.08 4.49 -18.17
CA ILE A 149 33.14 3.82 -17.39
C ILE A 149 33.89 2.77 -18.20
N LEU A 150 33.20 2.04 -19.09
CA LEU A 150 33.81 0.96 -19.87
C LEU A 150 34.43 1.43 -21.20
N SER A 151 34.22 2.69 -21.58
CA SER A 151 34.77 3.28 -22.81
C SER A 151 35.98 4.19 -22.59
N GLY A 152 36.38 4.45 -21.33
CA GLY A 152 37.56 5.22 -20.95
C GLY A 152 38.73 4.34 -20.52
#